data_AF-A0A365XTC1-F1
#
_entry.id   AF-A0A365XTC1-F1
#
_cell.length_a   1.000
_cell.length_b   1.000
_cell.length_c   1.000
_cell.angle_alpha   90.00
_cell.angle_beta   90.00
_cell.angle_gamma   90.00
#
_symmetry.space_group_name_H-M   'P 1'
#
loop_
_entity.id
_entity.type
_entity.pdbx_description
1 polymer ?
#
loop_
_entity_poly.entity_id
_entity_poly.type
_entity_poly.pdbx_seq_one_letter_code
_entity_poly.pdbx_strand_id
1 'polypeptide(L)' 'MEQELTYEAAYAELQEIAAEIENETVSVDVLAERVKRASLLIEFCQQKLRATEAEVNNIIKQMESKPGA' A
#
# COMPACT_ATOMS: atom_id res chain seq x y z
N MET A 1 11.76 15.84 9.82
CA MET A 1 11.72 15.13 8.53
C MET A 1 10.41 14.38 8.51
N GLU A 2 9.42 14.85 7.75
CA GLU A 2 8.23 14.07 7.46
C GLU A 2 8.70 12.88 6.62
N GLN A 3 8.76 11.70 7.23
CA GLN A 3 9.04 10.49 6.50
C GLN A 3 7.80 10.23 5.63
N GLU A 4 7.91 10.53 4.33
CA GLU A 4 6.90 10.10 3.37
C GLU A 4 6.74 8.58 3.49
N LEU A 5 5.52 8.15 3.82
CA LEU A 5 5.19 6.74 3.88
C LEU A 5 5.45 6.12 2.50
N THR A 6 6.29 5.09 2.44
CA THR A 6 6.56 4.34 1.20
C THR A 6 5.67 3.10 1.14
N TYR A 7 5.48 2.55 -0.06
CA TYR A 7 4.73 1.30 -0.23
C TYR A 7 5.37 0.16 0.59
N GLU A 8 6.69 0.02 0.53
CA GLU A 8 7.42 -1.01 1.27
C GLU A 8 7.28 -0.85 2.79
N ALA A 9 7.37 0.39 3.30
CA ALA A 9 7.18 0.65 4.71
C ALA A 9 5.74 0.34 5.16
N ALA A 10 4.74 0.76 4.38
CA ALA A 10 3.34 0.48 4.66
C ALA A 10 3.03 -1.03 4.62
N TYR A 11 3.65 -1.74 3.68
CA TYR A 11 3.51 -3.20 3.56
C TYR A 11 4.18 -3.93 4.73
N ALA A 12 5.39 -3.52 5.12
CA ALA A 12 6.08 -4.09 6.28
C ALA A 12 5.26 -3.91 7.56
N GLU A 13 4.71 -2.71 7.78
CA GLU A 13 3.85 -2.44 8.94
C GLU A 13 2.55 -3.27 8.90
N LEU A 14 1.97 -3.49 7.72
CA LEU A 14 0.83 -4.41 7.57
C LEU A 14 1.18 -5.84 7.96
N GLN A 15 2.36 -6.33 7.57
CA GLN A 15 2.81 -7.67 7.95
C GLN A 15 3.02 -7.79 9.46
N GLU A 16 3.57 -6.76 10.10
CA GLU A 16 3.70 -6.71 11.56
C GLU A 16 2.34 -6.76 12.25
N ILE A 17 1.39 -5.92 11.82
CA ILE A 17 0.03 -5.91 12.38
C ILE A 17 -0.64 -7.27 12.20
N ALA A 18 -0.51 -7.89 11.02
CA ALA A 18 -1.08 -9.22 10.77
C ALA A 18 -0.46 -10.27 11.71
N ALA A 19 0.86 -10.29 11.85
CA ALA A 19 1.56 -11.22 12.73
C ALA A 19 1.17 -11.03 14.20
N GLU A 20 1.04 -9.79 14.67
CA GLU A 20 0.63 -9.49 16.03
C GLU A 20 -0.80 -10.01 16.35
N ILE A 21 -1.71 -9.88 15.37
CA ILE A 21 -3.09 -10.37 15.48
C ILE A 21 -3.14 -11.91 15.44
N GLU A 22 -2.42 -12.52 14.50
CA GLU A 22 -2.37 -13.99 14.35
C GLU A 22 -1.75 -14.70 15.56
N ASN A 23 -0.78 -14.07 16.20
CA ASN A 23 -0.13 -14.63 17.40
C ASN A 23 -0.91 -14.35 18.70
N GLU A 24 -2.12 -13.78 18.63
CA GLU A 24 -2.96 -13.42 19.79
C GLU A 24 -2.24 -12.50 20.80
N THR A 25 -1.20 -11.79 20.36
CA THR A 25 -0.40 -10.91 21.22
C THR A 25 -1.06 -9.55 21.45
N VAL A 26 -2.15 -9.27 20.72
CA VAL A 26 -2.90 -8.02 20.76
C VAL A 26 -4.09 -8.16 21.70
N SER A 27 -4.19 -7.25 22.67
CA SER A 27 -5.38 -7.16 23.53
C SER A 27 -6.59 -6.67 22.73
N VAL A 28 -7.79 -7.05 23.17
CA VAL A 28 -9.06 -6.65 22.53
C VAL A 28 -9.19 -5.12 22.43
N ASP A 29 -8.71 -4.38 23.44
CA ASP A 29 -8.75 -2.91 23.44
C ASP A 29 -7.89 -2.30 22.33
N VAL A 30 -6.73 -2.89 22.04
CA VAL A 30 -5.77 -2.39 21.04
C VAL A 30 -6.04 -2.97 19.65
N LEU A 31 -6.79 -4.08 19.57
CA LEU A 31 -7.18 -4.71 18.31
C LEU A 31 -7.92 -3.75 17.39
N ALA A 32 -8.86 -2.96 17.93
CA ALA A 32 -9.61 -1.97 17.17
C ALA A 32 -8.68 -0.92 16.53
N GLU A 33 -7.65 -0.48 17.26
CA GLU A 33 -6.66 0.49 16.76
C GLU A 33 -5.78 -0.13 15.67
N ARG A 34 -5.32 -1.36 15.86
CA ARG A 34 -4.50 -2.11 14.89
C ARG A 34 -5.24 -2.35 13.58
N VAL A 35 -6.51 -2.76 13.66
CA VAL A 35 -7.36 -2.96 12.46
C VAL A 35 -7.60 -1.63 11.73
N LYS A 36 -7.82 -0.53 12.46
CA LYS A 36 -7.97 0.80 11.87
C LYS A 36 -6.68 1.25 11.16
N ARG A 37 -5.53 1.03 11.80
CA ARG A 37 -4.20 1.30 11.21
C ARG A 37 -3.99 0.49 9.94
N ALA A 38 -4.25 -0.81 9.97
CA ALA A 38 -4.15 -1.69 8.81
C ALA A 38 -5.05 -1.21 7.65
N SER A 39 -6.28 -0.78 7.95
CA SER A 39 -7.20 -0.25 6.94
C SER A 39 -6.62 0.97 6.20
N LEU A 40 -6.01 1.91 6.93
CA LEU A 40 -5.35 3.08 6.34
C LEU A 40 -4.14 2.69 5.47
N LEU A 41 -3.33 1.73 5.93
CA LEU A 41 -2.18 1.25 5.17
C LEU A 41 -2.60 0.53 3.88
N ILE A 42 -3.68 -0.26 3.92
CA ILE A 42 -4.24 -0.93 2.75
C ILE A 42 -4.72 0.10 1.72
N GLU A 43 -5.47 1.12 2.15
CA GLU A 43 -5.92 2.19 1.26
C GLU A 43 -4.74 2.92 0.60
N PHE A 44 -3.70 3.22 1.37
CA PHE A 44 -2.48 3.83 0.87
C PHE A 44 -1.79 2.95 -0.19
N CYS A 45 -1.61 1.66 0.10
CA CYS A 45 -1.02 0.70 -0.82
C CYS A 45 -1.82 0.58 -2.12
N GLN A 46 -3.15 0.50 -2.03
CA GLN A 46 -4.03 0.46 -3.20
C GLN A 46 -3.94 1.73 -4.04
N GLN A 47 -3.87 2.91 -3.42
CA GLN A 47 -3.71 4.17 -4.16
C GLN A 47 -2.38 4.21 -4.92
N LYS A 48 -1.28 3.79 -4.28
CA LYS A 48 0.03 3.70 -4.94
C LYS A 48 -0.01 2.75 -6.13
N LEU A 49 -0.58 1.55 -5.98
CA LEU A 49 -0.70 0.58 -7.07
C LEU A 49 -1.52 1.14 -8.24
N ARG A 50 -2.68 1.77 -7.97
CA ARG A 50 -3.51 2.39 -9.01
C ARG A 50 -2.80 3.52 -9.73
N ALA A 51 -2.05 4.35 -9.01
CA ALA A 51 -1.27 5.43 -9.60
C ALA A 51 -0.18 4.87 -10.54
N THR A 52 0.58 3.87 -10.08
CA THR A 52 1.59 3.19 -10.88
C THR A 52 0.98 2.53 -12.11
N GLU A 53 -0.15 1.83 -11.97
CA GLU A 53 -0.85 1.20 -13.09
C GLU A 53 -1.32 2.22 -14.13
N ALA A 54 -1.84 3.37 -13.68
CA ALA A 54 -2.25 4.45 -14.57
C ALA A 54 -1.06 5.03 -15.34
N GLU A 55 0.09 5.20 -14.69
CA GLU A 55 1.32 5.69 -15.31
C GLU A 55 1.86 4.70 -16.35
N VAL A 56 1.93 3.41 -16.01
CA VAL A 56 2.34 2.34 -16.95
C VAL A 56 1.42 2.31 -18.17
N ASN A 57 0.10 2.35 -17.96
CA ASN A 57 -0.86 2.38 -19.05
C ASN A 57 -0.70 3.61 -19.95
N ASN A 58 -0.39 4.78 -19.38
CA ASN A 58 -0.14 5.99 -20.16
C ASN A 58 1.13 5.86 -21.01
N ILE A 59 2.21 5.30 -20.45
CA ILE A 59 3.46 5.05 -21.17
C ILE A 59 3.22 4.09 -22.34
N ILE A 60 2.52 2.99 -22.12
CA ILE A 60 2.17 2.02 -23.18
C ILE A 60 1.40 2.71 -24.30
N LYS A 61 0.36 3.48 -23.99
CA LYS A 61 -0.41 4.24 -24.99
C LYS A 61 0.44 5.22 -25.79
N GLN A 62 1.42 5.88 -25.15
CA GLN A 62 2.35 6.77 -25.83
C GLN A 62 3.29 6.01 -26.79
N MET A 63 3.70 4.79 -26.43
CA MET A 63 4.51 3.92 -27.29
C MET A 63 3.70 3.42 -28.50
N GLU A 64 2.45 3.02 -28.31
CA GLU A 64 1.55 2.59 -29.39
C GLU A 64 1.18 3.74 -30.34
N SER A 65 1.14 4.98 -29.83
CA SER A 65 0.82 6.18 -30.63
C SER A 65 1.99 6.70 -31.49
N LYS A 66 3.17 6.08 -31.42
CA LYS A 66 4.29 6.33 -32.35
C LYS A 66 4.54 5.09 -33.22
N PRO A 67 3.73 4.86 -34.26
CA PRO A 67 4.09 3.88 -35.29
C PRO A 67 5.22 4.47 -36.14
N GLY A 68 6.43 3.92 -36.02
CA GLY A 68 7.52 4.09 -36.99
C GLY A 68 8.11 5.50 -37.12
N ALA A 69 9.38 5.65 -36.73
CA ALA A 69 10.30 6.44 -37.53
C ALA A 69 10.82 5.55 -38.67
#